data_AF-A0A9P8AST6-F1
#
_entry.id   AF-A0A9P8AST6-F1
#
_cell.length_a   1.000
_cell.length_b   1.000
_cell.length_c   1.000
_cell.angle_alpha   90.00
_cell.angle_beta   90.00
_cell.angle_gamma   90.00
#
_symmetry.space_group_name_H-M   'P 1'
#
loop_
_entity.id
_entity.type
_entity.pdbx_description
1 polymer ?
#
loop_
_entity_poly.entity_id
_entity_poly.type
_entity_poly.pdbx_seq_one_letter_code
_entity_poly.pdbx_strand_id
1 'polypeptide(L)'
;MILPLEILGLVIAEAWALPLTPFQRLQMATSSLLVSKAFAWEFNRVFCTDIHILTPSHLTHVLRFVLPRFSVAFRSTDSPFSPSEICRSISFLLQVNPHRGNELSHPLWNSILCIMPHLSRSLPNVQRVSVNYHNWWFSDPYLAYLQLPKHVTELDVAFTHSNSFCKERLKKNVSLFADPSFAFPGVKKLTVVGGNRSFVSQLVRACHNAKSVTSDTYKEPVMQMITQETVAPRPKKQFKMNAVLRTT
;
A
#
# COMPACT_ATOMS: atom_id res chain seq x y z
N MET A 1 14.40 -19.44 -31.87
CA MET A 1 12.93 -19.27 -31.75
C MET A 1 12.67 -17.93 -31.10
N ILE A 2 11.98 -17.00 -31.77
CA ILE A 2 11.62 -15.69 -31.22
C ILE A 2 10.17 -15.81 -30.76
N LEU A 3 9.91 -15.55 -29.46
CA LEU A 3 8.54 -15.49 -28.95
C LEU A 3 7.84 -14.22 -29.49
N PRO A 4 6.55 -14.27 -29.87
CA PRO A 4 5.78 -13.07 -30.16
C PRO A 4 5.79 -12.10 -28.96
N LEU A 5 5.81 -10.79 -29.24
CA LEU A 5 5.93 -9.76 -28.20
C LEU A 5 4.75 -9.79 -27.22
N GLU A 6 3.57 -10.16 -27.69
CA GLU A 6 2.35 -10.29 -26.90
C GLU A 6 2.52 -11.39 -25.85
N ILE A 7 3.06 -12.54 -26.25
CA ILE A 7 3.33 -13.66 -25.35
C ILE A 7 4.42 -13.30 -24.36
N LEU A 8 5.48 -12.62 -24.82
CA LEU A 8 6.54 -12.14 -23.95
C LEU A 8 6.00 -11.17 -22.87
N GLY A 9 5.17 -10.22 -23.27
CA GLY A 9 4.53 -9.27 -22.37
C GLY A 9 3.63 -9.94 -21.33
N LEU A 10 2.89 -10.97 -21.72
CA LEU A 10 2.06 -11.77 -20.80
C LEU A 10 2.93 -12.53 -19.78
N VAL A 11 3.98 -13.22 -20.22
CA VAL A 11 4.89 -13.94 -19.32
C VAL A 11 5.54 -12.98 -18.31
N ILE A 12 5.99 -11.82 -18.77
CA ILE A 12 6.58 -10.81 -17.88
C ILE A 12 5.53 -10.26 -16.90
N ALA A 13 4.31 -9.99 -17.36
CA ALA A 13 3.22 -9.51 -16.51
C ALA A 13 2.86 -10.53 -15.42
N GLU A 14 2.73 -11.80 -15.77
CA GLU A 14 2.47 -12.88 -14.81
C GLU A 14 3.61 -13.00 -13.79
N ALA A 15 4.86 -13.02 -14.25
CA ALA A 15 6.02 -13.08 -13.38
C ALA A 15 6.10 -11.86 -12.44
N TRP A 16 5.76 -10.67 -12.92
CA TRP A 16 5.80 -9.43 -12.14
C TRP A 16 4.67 -9.36 -11.09
N ALA A 17 3.54 -10.00 -11.37
CA ALA A 17 2.40 -10.10 -10.47
C ALA A 17 2.59 -11.13 -9.34
N LEU A 18 3.60 -12.01 -9.42
CA LEU A 18 3.91 -12.97 -8.37
C LEU A 18 4.26 -12.27 -7.04
N PRO A 19 4.06 -12.93 -5.89
CA PRO A 19 4.44 -12.41 -4.57
C PRO A 19 5.96 -12.47 -4.34
N LEU A 20 6.71 -11.75 -5.18
CA LEU A 20 8.16 -11.68 -5.14
C LEU A 20 8.64 -10.89 -3.92
N THR A 21 9.72 -11.37 -3.31
CA THR A 21 10.48 -10.58 -2.32
C THR A 21 11.04 -9.31 -2.97
N PRO A 22 11.31 -8.25 -2.21
CA PRO A 22 11.96 -7.04 -2.73
C PRO A 22 13.28 -7.33 -3.47
N PHE A 23 14.08 -8.28 -2.97
CA PHE A 23 15.30 -8.71 -3.66
C PHE A 23 14.99 -9.33 -5.02
N GLN A 24 14.01 -10.25 -5.09
CA GLN A 24 13.59 -10.86 -6.35
C GLN A 24 12.99 -9.83 -7.32
N ARG A 25 12.20 -8.85 -6.84
CA ARG A 25 11.68 -7.76 -7.68
C ARG A 25 12.82 -6.91 -8.24
N LEU A 26 13.80 -6.57 -7.42
CA LEU A 26 14.97 -5.81 -7.86
C LEU A 26 15.78 -6.63 -8.88
N GLN A 27 16.02 -7.90 -8.61
CA GLN A 27 16.73 -8.81 -9.51
C GLN A 27 16.00 -8.95 -10.85
N MET A 28 14.68 -9.12 -10.83
CA MET A 28 13.87 -9.17 -12.04
C MET A 28 13.96 -7.84 -12.80
N ALA A 29 13.87 -6.70 -12.11
CA ALA A 29 13.96 -5.39 -12.74
C ALA A 29 15.33 -5.12 -13.38
N THR A 30 16.42 -5.54 -12.76
CA THR A 30 17.76 -5.33 -13.29
C THR A 30 18.11 -6.35 -14.38
N SER A 31 17.80 -7.63 -14.19
CA SER A 31 18.14 -8.70 -15.15
C SER A 31 17.32 -8.60 -16.43
N SER A 32 16.05 -8.22 -16.35
CA SER A 32 15.16 -8.06 -17.53
C SER A 32 15.71 -7.04 -18.53
N LEU A 33 16.40 -6.01 -18.05
CA LEU A 33 17.01 -4.98 -18.91
C LEU A 33 18.24 -5.49 -19.67
N LEU A 34 18.82 -6.63 -19.27
CA LEU A 34 20.04 -7.18 -19.85
C LEU A 34 19.79 -8.32 -20.85
N VAL A 35 18.56 -8.82 -20.98
CA VAL A 35 18.24 -9.97 -21.83
C VAL A 35 18.29 -9.60 -23.32
N SER A 36 17.50 -8.60 -23.73
CA SER A 36 17.46 -8.06 -25.09
C SER A 36 16.71 -6.72 -25.10
N LYS A 37 16.82 -5.94 -26.19
CA LYS A 37 16.07 -4.68 -26.35
C LYS A 37 14.56 -4.91 -26.27
N ALA A 38 14.05 -5.96 -26.91
CA ALA A 38 12.63 -6.31 -26.89
C ALA A 38 12.15 -6.72 -25.49
N PHE A 39 12.95 -7.50 -24.76
CA PHE A 39 12.63 -7.89 -23.38
C PHE A 39 12.63 -6.69 -22.44
N ALA A 40 13.67 -5.86 -22.51
CA ALA A 40 13.77 -4.63 -21.72
C ALA A 40 12.58 -3.70 -21.99
N TRP A 41 12.16 -3.58 -23.25
CA TRP A 41 10.99 -2.82 -23.65
C TRP A 41 9.71 -3.33 -22.99
N GLU A 42 9.39 -4.62 -23.17
CA GLU A 42 8.18 -5.22 -22.59
C GLU A 42 8.20 -5.19 -21.06
N PHE A 43 9.36 -5.42 -20.44
CA PHE A 43 9.50 -5.29 -19.00
C PHE A 43 9.19 -3.88 -18.51
N ASN A 44 9.73 -2.84 -19.16
CA ASN A 44 9.43 -1.47 -18.78
C ASN A 44 7.94 -1.15 -18.92
N ARG A 45 7.27 -1.65 -19.96
CA ARG A 45 5.83 -1.50 -20.14
C ARG A 45 5.04 -2.13 -18.99
N VAL A 46 5.39 -3.36 -18.60
CA VAL A 46 4.78 -4.06 -17.47
C VAL A 46 5.06 -3.34 -16.15
N PHE A 47 6.33 -3.00 -15.89
CA PHE A 47 6.76 -2.26 -14.70
C PHE A 47 6.02 -0.93 -14.54
N CYS A 48 5.84 -0.18 -15.63
CA CYS A 48 5.14 1.11 -15.60
C CYS A 48 3.62 0.96 -15.43
N THR A 49 3.05 -0.19 -15.76
CA THR A 49 1.63 -0.48 -15.54
C THR A 49 1.35 -0.70 -14.05
N ASP A 50 2.22 -1.44 -13.37
CA ASP A 50 2.11 -1.77 -11.95
C ASP A 50 3.43 -1.49 -11.22
N ILE A 51 3.56 -0.30 -10.66
CA ILE A 51 4.82 0.18 -10.08
C ILE A 51 4.95 -0.33 -8.63
N HIS A 52 6.09 -0.96 -8.33
CA HIS A 52 6.43 -1.39 -6.96
C HIS A 52 7.61 -0.59 -6.40
N ILE A 53 7.32 0.31 -5.46
CA ILE A 53 8.29 1.15 -4.79
C ILE A 53 8.86 0.42 -3.57
N LEU A 54 10.17 0.20 -3.60
CA LEU A 54 10.87 -0.60 -2.59
C LEU A 54 11.61 0.25 -1.55
N THR A 55 12.07 1.43 -1.95
CA THR A 55 12.87 2.34 -1.12
C THR A 55 12.61 3.80 -1.53
N PRO A 56 12.96 4.79 -0.68
CA PRO A 56 12.87 6.21 -1.04
C PRO A 56 13.70 6.57 -2.28
N SER A 57 14.90 5.98 -2.41
CA SER A 57 15.75 6.17 -3.59
C SER A 57 15.11 5.57 -4.85
N HIS A 58 14.44 4.42 -4.73
CA HIS A 58 13.71 3.82 -5.84
C HIS A 58 12.55 4.72 -6.30
N LEU A 59 11.78 5.29 -5.36
CA LEU A 59 10.73 6.27 -5.69
C LEU A 59 11.31 7.47 -6.44
N THR A 60 12.39 8.06 -5.92
CA THR A 60 13.07 9.19 -6.58
C THR A 60 13.51 8.82 -7.99
N HIS A 61 14.04 7.61 -8.19
CA HIS A 61 14.44 7.13 -9.49
C HIS A 61 13.25 7.00 -10.47
N VAL A 62 12.14 6.41 -10.02
CA VAL A 62 10.92 6.27 -10.81
C VAL A 62 10.40 7.64 -11.25
N LEU A 63 10.26 8.59 -10.33
CA LEU A 63 9.70 9.91 -10.63
C LEU A 63 10.61 10.75 -11.52
N ARG A 64 11.94 10.68 -11.32
CA ARG A 64 12.88 11.53 -12.06
C ARG A 64 13.29 10.95 -13.40
N PHE A 65 13.35 9.62 -13.54
CA PHE A 65 13.94 9.00 -14.73
C PHE A 65 12.96 8.12 -15.50
N VAL A 66 12.11 7.36 -14.81
CA VAL A 66 11.20 6.41 -15.48
C VAL A 66 10.00 7.16 -16.05
N LEU A 67 9.25 7.88 -15.21
CA LEU A 67 8.04 8.57 -15.67
C LEU A 67 8.30 9.62 -16.76
N PRO A 68 9.37 10.43 -16.69
CA PRO A 68 9.70 11.39 -17.74
C PRO A 68 10.41 10.77 -18.95
N ARG A 69 10.51 9.43 -19.04
CA ARG A 69 11.17 8.70 -20.14
C ARG A 69 12.67 9.01 -20.33
N PHE A 70 13.37 9.40 -19.27
CA PHE A 70 14.81 9.67 -19.36
C PHE A 70 15.70 8.42 -19.25
N SER A 71 15.13 7.25 -18.94
CA SER A 71 15.87 5.99 -18.92
C SER A 71 16.28 5.55 -20.33
N VAL A 72 17.42 4.85 -20.44
CA VAL A 72 17.97 4.36 -21.72
C VAL A 72 16.97 3.49 -22.48
N ALA A 73 16.09 2.78 -21.77
CA ALA A 73 15.06 1.94 -22.37
C ALA A 73 14.01 2.74 -23.17
N PHE A 74 13.73 4.00 -22.79
CA PHE A 74 12.76 4.84 -23.46
C PHE A 74 13.36 5.84 -24.47
N ARG A 75 14.68 6.08 -24.41
CA ARG A 75 15.35 7.03 -25.32
C ARG A 75 15.41 6.58 -26.78
N SER A 76 15.16 5.31 -27.08
CA SER A 76 15.41 4.70 -28.40
C SER A 76 14.17 4.13 -29.09
N THR A 77 12.97 4.44 -28.59
CA THR A 77 11.72 3.95 -29.13
C THR A 77 10.78 5.13 -29.36
N ASP A 78 10.25 5.26 -30.57
CA ASP A 78 9.15 6.17 -30.94
C ASP A 78 7.82 5.75 -30.31
N SER A 79 7.88 5.27 -29.06
CA SER A 79 6.75 4.63 -28.43
C SER A 79 5.64 5.65 -28.16
N PRO A 80 4.41 5.34 -28.56
CA PRO A 80 3.28 6.21 -28.29
C PRO A 80 2.92 6.25 -26.80
N PHE A 81 3.38 5.29 -25.98
CA PHE A 81 2.88 5.12 -24.61
C PHE A 81 3.69 5.92 -23.58
N SER A 82 3.02 6.79 -22.81
CA SER A 82 3.64 7.41 -21.64
C SER A 82 3.57 6.49 -20.44
N PRO A 83 4.68 6.24 -19.71
CA PRO A 83 4.66 5.52 -18.44
C PRO A 83 3.58 6.04 -17.48
N SER A 84 3.36 7.36 -17.45
CA SER A 84 2.32 7.99 -16.64
C SER A 84 0.89 7.65 -17.04
N GLU A 85 0.66 7.39 -18.33
CA GLU A 85 -0.66 7.11 -18.89
C GLU A 85 -1.05 5.63 -18.74
N ILE A 86 -0.08 4.73 -18.72
CA ILE A 86 -0.36 3.29 -18.59
C ILE A 86 -0.36 2.80 -17.14
N CYS A 87 0.15 3.59 -16.21
CA CYS A 87 0.20 3.24 -14.79
C CYS A 87 -1.20 3.13 -14.18
N ARG A 88 -1.53 1.94 -13.69
CA ARG A 88 -2.82 1.59 -13.09
C ARG A 88 -2.70 1.35 -11.59
N SER A 89 -1.53 0.91 -11.13
CA SER A 89 -1.28 0.69 -9.71
C SER A 89 0.10 1.17 -9.27
N ILE A 90 0.15 1.62 -8.01
CA ILE A 90 1.40 1.89 -7.30
C ILE A 90 1.36 1.21 -5.94
N SER A 91 2.46 0.55 -5.58
CA SER A 91 2.61 -0.11 -4.29
C SER A 91 3.86 0.36 -3.58
N PHE A 92 3.79 0.47 -2.26
CA PHE A 92 4.90 0.86 -1.40
C PHE A 92 5.23 -0.29 -0.46
N LEU A 93 6.50 -0.68 -0.39
CA LEU A 93 6.99 -1.65 0.57
C LEU A 93 7.66 -0.92 1.75
N LEU A 94 7.13 -1.16 2.95
CA LEU A 94 7.65 -0.67 4.22
C LEU A 94 8.27 -1.87 4.95
N GLN A 95 9.56 -2.09 4.71
CA GLN A 95 10.29 -3.21 5.27
C GLN A 95 11.18 -2.77 6.43
N VAL A 96 11.05 -3.47 7.55
CA VAL A 96 11.93 -3.30 8.71
C VAL A 96 12.73 -4.56 9.00
N ASN A 97 13.88 -4.37 9.64
CA ASN A 97 14.64 -5.50 10.16
C ASN A 97 13.87 -6.08 11.36
N PRO A 98 13.51 -7.37 11.36
CA PRO A 98 12.72 -7.95 12.44
C PRO A 98 13.44 -7.96 13.81
N HIS A 99 14.76 -7.78 13.84
CA HIS A 99 15.59 -7.81 15.04
C HIS A 99 15.93 -6.42 15.59
N ARG A 100 15.83 -5.38 14.77
CA ARG A 100 15.98 -3.99 15.21
C ARG A 100 14.59 -3.43 15.35
N GLY A 101 14.20 -3.03 16.55
CA GLY A 101 12.82 -2.59 16.76
C GLY A 101 12.38 -1.52 15.77
N ASN A 102 11.10 -1.51 15.44
CA ASN A 102 10.59 -0.60 14.44
C ASN A 102 10.77 0.84 14.91
N GLU A 103 11.32 1.67 14.03
CA GLU A 103 11.20 3.11 14.17
C GLU A 103 9.72 3.50 14.15
N LEU A 104 9.38 4.58 14.86
CA LEU A 104 8.00 5.10 14.87
C LEU A 104 7.52 5.46 13.47
N SER A 105 8.43 5.84 12.57
CA SER A 105 8.13 6.21 11.18
C SER A 105 9.10 5.52 10.23
N HIS A 106 8.57 4.85 9.21
CA HIS A 106 9.40 4.32 8.13
C HIS A 106 9.90 5.48 7.23
N PRO A 107 11.17 5.52 6.82
CA PRO A 107 11.72 6.60 5.99
C PRO A 107 10.95 6.88 4.69
N LEU A 108 10.25 5.86 4.16
CA LEU A 108 9.43 6.00 2.95
C LEU A 108 8.17 6.86 3.17
N TRP A 109 7.67 6.99 4.39
CA TRP A 109 6.43 7.73 4.66
C TRP A 109 6.52 9.19 4.25
N ASN A 110 7.61 9.86 4.58
CA ASN A 110 7.81 11.25 4.16
C ASN A 110 7.75 11.39 2.64
N SER A 111 8.24 10.40 1.91
CA SER A 111 8.18 10.40 0.44
C SER A 111 6.78 10.10 -0.09
N ILE A 112 6.04 9.18 0.56
CA ILE A 112 4.65 8.85 0.24
C ILE A 112 3.76 10.08 0.45
N LEU A 113 3.83 10.70 1.62
CA LEU A 113 3.03 11.87 1.96
C LEU A 113 3.34 13.06 1.04
N CYS A 114 4.60 13.21 0.61
CA CYS A 114 5.00 14.23 -0.35
C CYS A 114 4.44 13.97 -1.76
N ILE A 115 4.43 12.72 -2.24
CA ILE A 115 3.97 12.43 -3.61
C ILE A 115 2.45 12.33 -3.72
N MET A 116 1.74 11.86 -2.69
CA MET A 116 0.29 11.59 -2.78
C MET A 116 -0.54 12.76 -3.32
N PRO A 117 -0.35 14.03 -2.89
CA PRO A 117 -1.07 15.17 -3.44
C PRO A 117 -0.82 15.40 -4.94
N HIS A 118 0.34 14.97 -5.45
CA HIS A 118 0.76 15.13 -6.83
C HIS A 118 0.46 13.91 -7.71
N LEU A 119 -0.02 12.82 -7.11
CA LEU A 119 -0.24 11.56 -7.82
C LEU A 119 -1.20 11.73 -9.00
N SER A 120 -2.27 12.54 -8.85
CA SER A 120 -3.22 12.83 -9.93
C SER A 120 -2.59 13.48 -11.17
N ARG A 121 -1.53 14.28 -10.99
CA ARG A 121 -0.85 14.95 -12.09
C ARG A 121 0.20 14.04 -12.72
N SER A 122 0.94 13.32 -11.89
CA SER A 122 2.06 12.49 -12.35
C SER A 122 1.61 11.13 -12.89
N LEU A 123 0.52 10.58 -12.36
CA LEU A 123 0.01 9.24 -12.61
C LEU A 123 -1.54 9.26 -12.64
N PRO A 124 -2.17 9.95 -13.60
CA PRO A 124 -3.61 10.21 -13.62
C PRO A 124 -4.50 8.97 -13.69
N ASN A 125 -3.94 7.84 -14.15
CA ASN A 125 -4.68 6.58 -14.36
C ASN A 125 -4.49 5.57 -13.21
N VAL A 126 -3.80 5.95 -12.13
CA VAL A 126 -3.61 5.08 -10.97
C VAL A 126 -4.93 4.89 -10.22
N GLN A 127 -5.48 3.70 -10.30
CA GLN A 127 -6.74 3.33 -9.64
C GLN A 127 -6.49 2.59 -8.32
N ARG A 128 -5.31 1.97 -8.17
CA ARG A 128 -4.96 1.15 -7.01
C ARG A 128 -3.71 1.69 -6.32
N VAL A 129 -3.82 1.91 -5.01
CA VAL A 129 -2.68 2.20 -4.12
C VAL A 129 -2.53 1.05 -3.13
N SER A 130 -1.32 0.53 -2.98
CA SER A 130 -1.03 -0.56 -2.05
C SER A 130 0.07 -0.18 -1.06
N VAL A 131 -0.12 -0.53 0.22
CA VAL A 131 0.87 -0.34 1.29
C VAL A 131 1.18 -1.71 1.91
N ASN A 132 2.39 -2.20 1.66
CA ASN A 132 2.86 -3.51 2.07
C ASN A 132 3.85 -3.36 3.21
N TYR A 133 3.44 -3.77 4.40
CA TYR A 133 4.28 -3.81 5.58
C TYR A 133 4.98 -5.17 5.67
N HIS A 134 6.31 -5.17 5.78
CA HIS A 134 7.10 -6.38 5.99
C HIS A 134 7.86 -6.33 7.31
N ASN A 135 7.62 -7.32 8.17
CA ASN A 135 8.11 -7.41 9.55
C ASN A 135 7.60 -6.29 10.48
N TRP A 136 6.58 -5.55 10.06
CA TRP A 136 5.98 -4.49 10.87
C TRP A 136 5.11 -5.08 11.99
N TRP A 137 5.30 -4.60 13.22
CA TRP A 137 4.71 -5.25 14.41
C TRP A 137 3.68 -4.40 15.16
N PHE A 138 3.29 -3.24 14.64
CA PHE A 138 2.29 -2.35 15.26
C PHE A 138 1.40 -1.71 14.19
N SER A 139 0.24 -1.19 14.59
CA SER A 139 -0.62 -0.45 13.67
C SER A 139 0.01 0.89 13.31
N ASP A 140 0.26 1.15 12.03
CA ASP A 140 0.94 2.36 11.60
C ASP A 140 0.00 3.59 11.57
N PRO A 141 0.23 4.61 12.41
CA PRO A 141 -0.59 5.82 12.42
C PRO A 141 -0.42 6.67 11.16
N TYR A 142 0.68 6.55 10.41
CA TYR A 142 0.92 7.37 9.23
C TYR A 142 -0.05 7.08 8.09
N LEU A 143 -0.65 5.88 8.08
CA LEU A 143 -1.71 5.56 7.15
C LEU A 143 -2.92 6.49 7.31
N ALA A 144 -3.13 7.05 8.52
CA ALA A 144 -4.22 7.99 8.77
C ALA A 144 -4.02 9.34 8.07
N TYR A 145 -2.78 9.73 7.80
CA TYR A 145 -2.43 10.96 7.10
C TYR A 145 -2.37 10.79 5.57
N LEU A 146 -2.59 9.57 5.07
CA LEU A 146 -2.56 9.30 3.64
C LEU A 146 -3.74 10.00 2.94
N GLN A 147 -3.45 10.93 2.03
CA GLN A 147 -4.47 11.59 1.22
C GLN A 147 -4.53 10.95 -0.16
N LEU A 148 -5.48 10.05 -0.37
CA LEU A 148 -5.68 9.41 -1.68
C LEU A 148 -6.38 10.35 -2.66
N PRO A 149 -5.91 10.46 -3.91
CA PRO A 149 -6.66 11.13 -4.96
C PRO A 149 -8.05 10.53 -5.19
N LYS A 150 -8.99 11.36 -5.66
CA LYS A 150 -10.39 10.94 -5.90
C LYS A 150 -10.57 9.81 -6.91
N HIS A 151 -9.62 9.63 -7.84
CA HIS A 151 -9.67 8.58 -8.86
C HIS A 151 -9.10 7.23 -8.37
N VAL A 152 -8.44 7.21 -7.21
CA VAL A 152 -7.99 5.96 -6.58
C VAL A 152 -9.21 5.28 -5.96
N THR A 153 -9.57 4.13 -6.53
CA THR A 153 -10.75 3.35 -6.12
C THR A 153 -10.40 2.08 -5.36
N GLU A 154 -9.13 1.66 -5.35
CA GLU A 154 -8.68 0.46 -4.67
C GLU A 154 -7.56 0.78 -3.68
N LEU A 155 -7.71 0.31 -2.44
CA LEU A 155 -6.69 0.39 -1.40
C LEU A 155 -6.37 -1.01 -0.90
N ASP A 156 -5.12 -1.41 -1.03
CA ASP A 156 -4.63 -2.69 -0.51
C ASP A 156 -3.64 -2.44 0.62
N VAL A 157 -3.84 -3.10 1.75
CA VAL A 157 -2.93 -3.04 2.91
C VAL A 157 -2.56 -4.46 3.30
N ALA A 158 -1.27 -4.77 3.30
CA ALA A 158 -0.80 -6.13 3.63
C ALA A 158 0.26 -6.10 4.71
N PHE A 159 0.16 -7.00 5.69
CA PHE A 159 1.19 -7.27 6.69
C PHE A 159 1.75 -8.66 6.45
N THR A 160 3.06 -8.72 6.21
CA THR A 160 3.81 -9.96 6.02
C THR A 160 4.94 -10.04 7.04
N HIS A 161 5.30 -11.26 7.46
CA HIS A 161 6.31 -11.47 8.49
C HIS A 161 7.21 -12.65 8.14
N SER A 162 8.52 -12.46 8.27
CA SER A 162 9.52 -13.53 8.16
C SER A 162 9.57 -14.40 9.41
N ASN A 163 9.07 -13.91 10.55
CA ASN A 163 9.05 -14.64 11.82
C ASN A 163 7.72 -14.49 12.56
N SER A 164 7.45 -15.42 13.47
CA SER A 164 6.24 -15.41 14.30
C SER A 164 6.23 -14.28 15.33
N PHE A 165 7.39 -13.80 15.78
CA PHE A 165 7.49 -12.77 16.80
C PHE A 165 6.81 -11.45 16.40
N CYS A 166 7.14 -10.91 15.22
CA CYS A 166 6.52 -9.68 14.72
C CYS A 166 5.00 -9.86 14.50
N LYS A 167 4.58 -11.03 14.02
CA LYS A 167 3.17 -11.39 13.81
C LYS A 167 2.38 -11.40 15.12
N GLU A 168 2.91 -12.03 16.16
CA GLU A 168 2.25 -12.11 17.47
C GLU A 168 2.22 -10.74 18.17
N ARG A 169 3.26 -9.91 18.02
CA ARG A 169 3.24 -8.53 18.51
C ARG A 169 2.19 -7.67 17.83
N LEU A 170 2.04 -7.78 16.50
CA LEU A 170 1.03 -7.03 15.75
C LEU A 170 -0.39 -7.32 16.26
N LYS A 171 -0.68 -8.58 16.57
CA LYS A 171 -1.97 -9.00 17.15
C LYS A 171 -2.24 -8.40 18.53
N LYS A 172 -1.20 -8.27 19.36
CA LYS A 172 -1.30 -7.77 20.74
C LYS A 172 -1.34 -6.24 20.83
N ASN A 173 -0.86 -5.53 19.81
CA ASN A 173 -0.83 -4.08 19.81
C ASN A 173 -2.24 -3.51 19.54
N VAL A 174 -2.89 -3.09 20.62
CA VAL A 174 -4.23 -2.50 20.61
C VAL A 174 -4.12 -0.99 20.59
N SER A 175 -4.03 -0.38 19.40
CA SER A 175 -4.64 0.91 19.03
C SER A 175 -3.85 1.61 17.92
N LEU A 176 -4.55 2.03 16.87
CA LEU A 176 -4.24 3.31 16.24
C LEU A 176 -4.85 4.42 17.10
N PHE A 177 -4.22 5.60 17.11
CA PHE A 177 -4.90 6.82 17.53
C PHE A 177 -6.13 7.01 16.63
N ALA A 178 -7.31 7.08 17.24
CA ALA A 178 -8.55 7.34 16.53
C ALA A 178 -8.54 8.80 16.07
N ASP A 179 -7.98 9.06 14.89
CA ASP A 179 -8.13 10.35 14.22
C ASP A 179 -9.49 10.36 13.52
N PRO A 180 -10.44 11.22 13.94
CA PRO A 180 -11.76 11.31 13.33
C PRO A 180 -11.72 11.85 11.88
N SER A 181 -10.61 12.43 11.44
CA SER A 181 -10.41 12.88 10.04
C SER A 181 -9.98 11.77 9.09
N PHE A 182 -9.72 10.57 9.61
CA PHE A 182 -9.30 9.41 8.83
C PHE A 182 -10.43 8.88 7.94
N ALA A 183 -10.40 9.24 6.65
CA ALA A 183 -11.39 8.80 5.68
C ALA A 183 -10.80 8.60 4.27
N PHE A 184 -11.27 7.57 3.59
CA PHE A 184 -10.95 7.25 2.19
C PHE A 184 -12.23 7.18 1.35
N PRO A 185 -12.96 8.29 1.16
CA PRO A 185 -14.28 8.27 0.54
C PRO A 185 -14.28 7.81 -0.93
N GLY A 186 -13.14 7.90 -1.64
CA GLY A 186 -13.01 7.42 -3.02
C GLY A 186 -12.83 5.92 -3.17
N VAL A 187 -12.45 5.22 -2.08
CA VAL A 187 -12.12 3.79 -2.12
C VAL A 187 -13.40 2.96 -2.22
N LYS A 188 -13.51 2.17 -3.30
CA LYS A 188 -14.60 1.24 -3.60
C LYS A 188 -14.24 -0.21 -3.27
N LYS A 189 -12.95 -0.53 -3.27
CA LYS A 189 -12.44 -1.86 -2.93
C LYS A 189 -11.33 -1.73 -1.89
N LEU A 190 -11.50 -2.41 -0.76
CA LEU A 190 -10.50 -2.47 0.30
C LEU A 190 -10.05 -3.92 0.48
N THR A 191 -8.75 -4.16 0.37
CA THR A 191 -8.13 -5.45 0.70
C THR A 191 -7.22 -5.27 1.91
N VAL A 192 -7.41 -6.05 2.97
CA VAL A 192 -6.53 -6.03 4.15
C VAL A 192 -6.07 -7.43 4.49
N VAL A 193 -4.79 -7.71 4.26
CA VAL A 193 -4.16 -9.00 4.59
C VAL A 193 -3.31 -8.84 5.85
N GLY A 194 -3.53 -9.68 6.85
CA GLY A 194 -2.97 -9.55 8.18
C GLY A 194 -3.50 -8.33 8.95
N GLY A 195 -2.67 -7.79 9.85
CA GLY A 195 -3.08 -6.73 10.76
C GLY A 195 -3.70 -7.26 12.05
N ASN A 196 -4.15 -6.34 12.92
CA ASN A 196 -5.01 -6.67 14.06
C ASN A 196 -6.43 -6.19 13.82
N ARG A 197 -7.39 -6.81 14.52
CA ARG A 197 -8.82 -6.53 14.36
C ARG A 197 -9.17 -5.04 14.47
N SER A 198 -8.59 -4.33 15.44
CA SER A 198 -8.85 -2.91 15.66
C SER A 198 -8.42 -2.06 14.45
N PHE A 199 -7.23 -2.32 13.91
CA PHE A 199 -6.73 -1.66 12.70
C PHE A 199 -7.64 -1.92 11.50
N VAL A 200 -8.04 -3.17 11.26
CA VAL A 200 -8.91 -3.51 10.13
C VAL A 200 -10.27 -2.84 10.28
N SER A 201 -10.88 -2.84 11.48
CA SER A 201 -12.14 -2.13 11.73
C SER A 201 -12.05 -0.64 11.40
N GLN A 202 -10.94 0.01 11.75
CA GLN A 202 -10.74 1.43 11.46
C GLN A 202 -10.59 1.70 9.96
N LEU A 203 -9.83 0.87 9.24
CA LEU A 203 -9.73 1.00 7.79
C LEU A 203 -11.07 0.81 7.09
N VAL A 204 -11.86 -0.15 7.55
CA VAL A 204 -13.21 -0.40 7.03
C VAL A 204 -14.11 0.81 7.26
N ARG A 205 -14.06 1.42 8.44
CA ARG A 205 -14.80 2.66 8.73
C ARG A 205 -14.32 3.84 7.89
N ALA A 206 -13.01 3.99 7.69
CA ALA A 206 -12.44 5.03 6.84
C ALA A 206 -12.89 4.87 5.37
N CYS A 207 -12.98 3.63 4.89
CA CYS A 207 -13.48 3.29 3.54
C CYS A 207 -14.99 3.04 3.51
N HIS A 208 -15.80 3.93 4.10
CA HIS A 208 -17.25 3.77 4.24
C HIS A 208 -18.02 3.58 2.91
N ASN A 209 -17.43 3.95 1.76
CA ASN A 209 -18.00 3.75 0.42
C ASN A 209 -17.53 2.45 -0.26
N ALA A 210 -16.75 1.61 0.43
CA ALA A 210 -16.24 0.37 -0.15
C ALA A 210 -17.39 -0.62 -0.40
N LYS A 211 -17.53 -1.02 -1.67
CA LYS A 211 -18.48 -2.05 -2.13
C LYS A 211 -17.94 -3.46 -1.96
N SER A 212 -16.63 -3.60 -1.84
CA SER A 212 -15.95 -4.88 -1.63
C SER A 212 -14.89 -4.71 -0.56
N VAL A 213 -15.00 -5.50 0.50
CA VAL A 213 -14.01 -5.55 1.59
C VAL A 213 -13.56 -7.00 1.72
N THR A 214 -12.27 -7.23 1.56
CA THR A 214 -11.65 -8.55 1.76
C THR A 214 -10.66 -8.45 2.89
N SER A 215 -10.79 -9.32 3.90
CA SER A 215 -9.80 -9.44 4.96
C SER A 215 -9.69 -10.86 5.48
N ASP A 216 -8.46 -11.32 5.72
CA ASP A 216 -8.15 -12.61 6.34
C ASP A 216 -8.29 -12.59 7.88
N THR A 217 -8.44 -11.40 8.47
CA THR A 217 -8.61 -11.21 9.91
C THR A 217 -10.04 -11.55 10.36
N TYR A 218 -11.02 -11.46 9.46
CA TYR A 218 -12.42 -11.81 9.71
C TYR A 218 -12.77 -13.13 9.02
N LYS A 219 -13.33 -14.08 9.77
CA LYS A 219 -13.83 -15.35 9.21
C LYS A 219 -15.15 -15.19 8.46
N GLU A 220 -15.89 -14.12 8.72
CA GLU A 220 -17.18 -13.80 8.11
C GLU A 220 -17.08 -12.56 7.21
N PRO A 221 -17.99 -12.37 6.23
CA PRO A 221 -17.97 -11.21 5.35
C PRO A 221 -18.10 -9.91 6.16
N VAL A 222 -17.06 -9.09 6.13
CA VAL A 222 -16.93 -7.84 6.92
C VAL A 222 -18.12 -6.88 6.71
N MET A 223 -18.78 -6.95 5.55
CA MET A 223 -19.98 -6.18 5.21
C MET A 223 -21.12 -6.31 6.24
N GLN A 224 -21.24 -7.44 6.94
CA GLN A 224 -22.28 -7.64 7.95
C GLN A 224 -22.00 -6.90 9.28
N MET A 225 -20.74 -6.51 9.54
CA MET A 225 -20.35 -5.84 10.79
C MET A 225 -20.63 -4.33 10.78
N ILE A 226 -20.61 -3.69 9.61
CA ILE A 226 -20.86 -2.24 9.48
C ILE A 226 -22.29 -1.88 9.91
N THR A 227 -23.24 -2.78 9.66
CA THR A 227 -24.66 -2.61 10.01
C THR A 227 -24.96 -2.85 11.49
N GLN A 228 -24.13 -3.59 12.22
CA GLN A 228 -24.40 -3.94 13.63
C GLN A 228 -23.78 -2.98 14.65
N GLU A 229 -22.62 -2.38 14.37
CA GLU A 229 -21.95 -1.48 15.33
C GLU A 229 -22.55 -0.06 15.38
N THR A 230 -23.42 0.31 14.44
CA THR A 230 -24.04 1.65 14.37
C THR A 230 -25.28 1.81 15.27
N VAL A 231 -25.77 0.76 15.95
CA VAL A 231 -27.12 0.77 16.56
C VAL A 231 -27.15 0.92 18.10
N ALA A 232 -26.03 1.02 18.82
CA ALA A 232 -26.08 1.19 20.29
C ALA A 232 -25.19 2.34 20.80
N PRO A 233 -25.74 3.53 21.11
CA PRO A 233 -25.03 4.51 21.92
C PRO A 233 -24.79 3.89 23.31
N ARG A 234 -23.51 3.63 23.64
CA ARG A 234 -23.15 3.20 25.00
C ARG A 234 -23.55 4.29 26.00
N PRO A 235 -24.28 3.95 27.07
CA PRO A 235 -24.63 4.93 28.10
C PRO A 235 -23.35 5.49 28.72
N LYS A 236 -23.24 6.83 28.73
CA LYS A 236 -22.16 7.54 29.42
C LYS A 236 -22.24 7.19 30.91
N LYS A 237 -21.29 6.40 31.42
CA LYS A 237 -21.10 6.23 32.86
C LYS A 237 -20.69 7.60 33.44
N GLN A 238 -21.61 8.25 34.15
CA GLN A 238 -21.30 9.40 34.98
C GLN A 238 -20.30 8.96 36.05
N PHE A 239 -19.08 9.49 35.99
CA PHE A 239 -18.12 9.40 37.08
C PHE A 239 -18.60 10.30 38.22
N LYS A 240 -19.04 9.71 39.32
CA LYS A 240 -19.22 10.43 40.59
C LYS A 240 -17.83 10.68 41.19
N MET A 241 -17.43 11.95 41.22
CA MET A 241 -16.21 12.41 41.88
C MET A 241 -16.52 12.56 43.37
N ASN A 242 -16.06 11.62 44.20
CA ASN A 242 -16.11 11.79 45.65
C ASN A 242 -14.96 12.70 46.08
N ALA A 243 -15.29 13.93 46.46
CA ALA A 243 -14.38 14.84 47.13
C ALA A 243 -14.16 14.34 48.57
N VAL A 244 -12.92 13.96 48.89
CA VAL A 244 -12.47 13.76 50.27
C VAL A 244 -11.74 15.02 50.69
N LEU A 245 -12.43 15.87 51.45
CA LEU A 245 -11.84 16.95 52.24
C LEU A 245 -11.08 16.32 53.41
N ARG A 246 -9.76 16.49 53.46
CA ARG A 246 -8.97 16.33 54.69
C ARG A 246 -8.69 17.72 55.24
N THR A 247 -9.30 18.01 56.38
CA THR A 247 -8.86 19.01 57.35
C THR A 247 -8.05 18.35 58.44
N THR A 248 -7.20 19.16 59.06
CA THR A 248 -6.24 18.95 60.17
C THR A 248 -4.98 18.18 59.85
#